data_AF-A0A2I0I7P4-F1
#
_entry.id   AF-A0A2I0I7P4-F1
#
_cell.length_a   1.000
_cell.length_b   1.000
_cell.length_c   1.000
_cell.angle_alpha   90.00
_cell.angle_beta   90.00
_cell.angle_gamma   90.00
#
_symmetry.space_group_name_H-M   'P 1'
#
loop_
_entity.id
_entity.type
_entity.pdbx_description
1 polymer ?
#
loop_
_entity_poly.entity_id
_entity_poly.type
_entity_poly.pdbx_seq_one_letter_code
_entity_poly.pdbx_strand_id
1 'polypeptide(L)'
;MELVELRTQLGELLDSGNIQPSKASYDTPFVSDRLRSTLYAKRKKCEFNMDEFMYLGHIVGHGSVKMDPRIVQAIRDWPTAKNAGEL
;
A
#
# COMPACT_ATOMS: atom_id res chain seq x y z
N MET A 1 13.30 -7.30 -8.04
CA MET A 1 12.42 -8.44 -7.71
C MET A 1 11.12 -7.93 -7.10
N GLU A 2 11.17 -7.17 -6.00
CA GLU A 2 9.98 -6.67 -5.28
C GLU A 2 9.05 -5.74 -6.09
N LEU A 3 9.60 -4.81 -6.88
CA LEU A 3 8.76 -3.90 -7.69
C LEU A 3 7.98 -4.62 -8.81
N VAL A 4 8.47 -5.78 -9.25
CA VAL A 4 7.76 -6.60 -10.25
C VAL A 4 6.58 -7.29 -9.57
N GLU A 5 6.80 -7.85 -8.39
CA GLU A 5 5.77 -8.56 -7.64
C GLU A 5 4.64 -7.63 -7.19
N LEU A 6 4.99 -6.42 -6.73
CA LEU A 6 3.99 -5.41 -6.38
C LEU A 6 3.20 -4.92 -7.61
N ARG A 7 3.84 -4.83 -8.79
CA ARG A 7 3.15 -4.53 -10.05
C ARG A 7 2.22 -5.65 -10.48
N THR A 8 2.63 -6.91 -10.31
CA THR A 8 1.79 -8.09 -10.57
C THR A 8 0.55 -8.09 -9.68
N GLN A 9 0.75 -7.91 -8.36
CA GLN A 9 -0.35 -7.85 -7.40
C GLN A 9 -1.31 -6.68 -7.70
N LEU A 10 -0.78 -5.52 -8.08
CA LEU A 10 -1.62 -4.39 -8.48
C LEU A 10 -2.42 -4.68 -9.75
N GLY A 11 -1.82 -5.38 -10.72
CA GLY A 11 -2.50 -5.85 -11.92
C GLY A 11 -3.63 -6.83 -11.61
N GLU A 12 -3.37 -7.84 -10.79
CA GLU A 12 -4.38 -8.83 -10.37
C GLU A 12 -5.57 -8.19 -9.65
N LEU A 13 -5.30 -7.18 -8.81
CA LEU A 13 -6.35 -6.43 -8.12
C LEU A 13 -7.19 -5.57 -9.08
N LEU A 14 -6.58 -5.03 -10.13
CA LEU A 14 -7.28 -4.28 -11.19
C LEU A 14 -8.14 -5.23 -12.04
N ASP A 15 -7.60 -6.36 -12.45
CA ASP A 15 -8.28 -7.35 -13.31
C ASP A 15 -9.44 -8.05 -12.60
N SER A 16 -9.30 -8.28 -11.28
CA SER A 16 -10.36 -8.85 -10.44
C SER A 16 -11.45 -7.85 -10.07
N GLY A 17 -11.33 -6.58 -10.47
CA GLY A 17 -12.32 -5.53 -10.15
C GLY A 17 -12.40 -5.17 -8.66
N ASN A 18 -11.41 -5.62 -7.88
CA ASN A 18 -11.29 -5.27 -6.46
C ASN A 18 -10.83 -3.83 -6.28
N ILE A 19 -10.01 -3.32 -7.22
CA ILE A 19 -9.63 -1.91 -7.31
C ILE A 19 -9.89 -1.41 -8.73
N GLN A 20 -10.15 -0.11 -8.85
CA GLN A 20 -10.35 0.55 -10.14
C GLN A 20 -9.61 1.89 -10.14
N PRO A 21 -9.01 2.30 -11.28
CA PRO A 21 -8.40 3.62 -11.39
C PRO A 21 -9.45 4.69 -11.09
N SER A 22 -9.16 5.58 -10.15
CA SER A 22 -10.08 6.66 -9.82
C SER A 22 -10.31 7.54 -11.05
N LYS A 23 -11.57 7.63 -11.50
CA LYS A 23 -12.02 8.61 -12.50
C LYS A 23 -12.51 9.92 -11.87
N ALA A 24 -12.39 10.01 -10.55
CA ALA A 24 -12.97 11.04 -9.73
C ALA A 24 -11.93 12.17 -9.54
N SER A 25 -12.37 13.43 -9.67
CA SER A 25 -11.58 14.58 -9.20
C SER A 25 -11.24 14.38 -7.73
N TYR A 26 -10.05 14.81 -7.29
CA TYR A 26 -9.51 14.64 -5.93
C TYR A 26 -10.48 15.05 -4.80
N ASP A 27 -11.53 15.82 -5.13
CA ASP A 27 -12.56 16.31 -4.22
C ASP A 27 -13.84 15.44 -4.10
N THR A 28 -13.93 14.28 -4.77
CA THR A 28 -15.19 13.48 -4.78
C THR A 28 -15.20 12.30 -3.78
N PRO A 29 -16.27 12.15 -2.95
CA PRO A 29 -16.31 11.21 -1.82
C PRO A 29 -16.68 9.75 -2.21
N PHE A 30 -16.22 9.26 -3.37
CA PHE A 30 -16.71 8.00 -3.97
C PHE A 30 -16.40 6.74 -3.12
N VAL A 31 -15.28 6.72 -2.40
CA VAL A 31 -14.92 5.63 -1.48
C VAL A 31 -15.96 5.45 -0.36
N SER A 32 -16.63 6.53 0.05
CA SER A 32 -17.58 6.47 1.17
C SER A 32 -18.79 5.60 0.85
N ASP A 33 -19.30 5.60 -0.38
CA ASP A 33 -20.58 4.97 -0.69
C ASP A 33 -20.48 3.44 -0.86
N ARG A 34 -19.33 2.92 -1.31
CA ARG A 34 -19.08 1.46 -1.37
C ARG A 34 -18.94 0.86 0.04
N LEU A 35 -18.30 1.59 0.96
CA LEU A 35 -18.13 1.19 2.36
C LEU A 35 -19.48 1.08 3.09
N ARG A 36 -20.47 1.93 2.76
CA ARG A 36 -21.79 1.99 3.44
C ARG A 36 -22.58 0.68 3.44
N SER A 37 -22.26 -0.30 2.59
CA SER A 37 -23.05 -1.54 2.47
C SER A 37 -22.74 -2.59 3.53
N THR A 38 -21.48 -2.72 4.02
CA THR A 38 -21.08 -3.73 5.03
C THR A 38 -19.73 -3.47 5.72
N LEU A 39 -18.96 -2.43 5.34
CA LEU A 39 -17.58 -2.24 5.79
C LEU A 39 -17.36 -0.86 6.40
N TYR A 40 -16.60 -0.80 7.49
CA TYR A 40 -16.31 0.46 8.18
C TYR A 40 -14.82 0.77 8.10
N ALA A 41 -14.48 1.95 7.56
CA ALA A 41 -13.11 2.46 7.59
C ALA A 41 -12.80 3.07 8.96
N LYS A 42 -11.67 2.68 9.56
CA LYS A 42 -11.16 3.31 10.78
C LYS A 42 -10.55 4.66 10.45
N ARG A 43 -11.31 5.75 10.62
CA ARG A 43 -10.91 7.12 10.25
C ARG A 43 -9.51 7.53 10.74
N LYS A 44 -9.12 7.13 11.96
CA LYS A 44 -7.79 7.41 12.53
C LYS A 44 -6.61 6.76 11.78
N LYS A 45 -6.88 5.79 10.89
CA LYS A 45 -5.88 5.06 10.09
C LYS A 45 -5.96 5.41 8.60
N CYS A 46 -6.85 6.31 8.21
CA CYS A 46 -7.05 6.68 6.81
C CYS A 46 -6.35 8.01 6.54
N GLU A 47 -5.54 8.03 5.50
CA GLU A 47 -4.91 9.22 4.93
C GLU A 47 -5.63 9.53 3.62
N PHE A 48 -5.99 10.80 3.41
CA PHE A 48 -6.73 11.23 2.23
C PHE A 48 -6.07 12.47 1.64
N ASN A 49 -6.15 12.62 0.32
CA ASN A 49 -5.63 13.77 -0.41
C ASN A 49 -4.13 14.07 -0.12
N MET A 50 -3.30 13.04 -0.23
CA MET A 50 -1.85 13.12 -0.03
C MET A 50 -1.13 12.91 -1.37
N ASP A 51 -0.08 13.68 -1.64
CA ASP A 51 0.77 13.51 -2.84
C ASP A 51 1.61 12.23 -2.79
N GLU A 52 2.02 11.83 -1.59
CA GLU A 52 2.67 10.55 -1.27
C GLU A 52 2.06 9.97 0.02
N PHE A 53 1.91 8.65 0.08
CA PHE A 53 1.41 7.95 1.27
C PHE A 53 2.09 6.59 1.48
N MET A 54 2.01 6.07 2.70
CA MET A 54 2.56 4.75 3.03
C MET A 54 1.56 3.62 2.78
N TYR A 55 2.01 2.58 2.09
CA TYR A 55 1.23 1.37 1.86
C TYR A 55 2.13 0.13 1.88
N LEU A 56 1.85 -0.80 2.80
CA LEU A 56 2.57 -2.07 2.93
C LEU A 56 4.10 -1.93 2.93
N GLY A 57 4.62 -0.94 3.66
CA GLY A 57 6.06 -0.68 3.74
C GLY A 57 6.68 0.02 2.53
N HIS A 58 5.83 0.50 1.62
CA HIS A 58 6.24 1.31 0.47
C HIS A 58 5.68 2.72 0.59
N ILE A 59 6.40 3.67 0.03
CA ILE A 59 5.96 5.03 -0.23
C ILE A 59 5.46 5.07 -1.67
N VAL A 60 4.20 5.42 -1.84
CA VAL A 60 3.51 5.48 -3.14
C VAL A 60 3.18 6.92 -3.45
N GLY A 61 3.61 7.42 -4.61
CA GLY A 61 3.28 8.76 -5.07
C GLY A 61 4.10 9.21 -6.28
N HIS A 62 3.64 10.29 -6.92
CA HIS A 62 4.24 10.85 -8.15
C HIS A 62 4.54 9.82 -9.26
N GLY A 63 3.67 8.82 -9.45
CA GLY A 63 3.86 7.75 -10.43
C GLY A 63 4.98 6.76 -10.11
N SER A 64 5.53 6.83 -8.89
CA SER A 64 6.61 5.99 -8.40
C SER A 64 6.18 5.19 -7.17
N VAL A 65 6.85 4.06 -6.96
CA VAL A 65 6.75 3.28 -5.73
C VAL A 65 8.16 3.04 -5.23
N LYS A 66 8.42 3.40 -3.96
CA LYS A 66 9.73 3.30 -3.32
C LYS A 66 9.57 2.52 -2.03
N MET A 67 10.52 1.66 -1.67
CA MET A 67 10.49 1.02 -0.36
C MET A 67 10.78 2.04 0.74
N ASP A 68 10.11 1.92 1.89
CA ASP A 68 10.38 2.77 3.05
C ASP A 68 11.85 2.57 3.50
N PRO A 69 12.67 3.64 3.52
CA PRO A 69 14.07 3.56 3.95
C PRO A 69 14.23 2.95 5.35
N ARG A 70 13.23 3.10 6.24
CA ARG A 70 13.26 2.53 7.58
C ARG A 70 13.15 1.01 7.56
N ILE A 71 12.35 0.46 6.65
CA ILE A 71 12.22 -0.99 6.48
C ILE A 71 13.49 -1.54 5.84
N VAL A 72 14.03 -0.86 4.82
CA VAL A 72 15.32 -1.21 4.22
C VAL A 72 16.42 -1.22 5.28
N GLN A 73 16.45 -0.20 6.14
CA GLN A 73 17.45 -0.10 7.20
C GLN A 73 17.26 -1.21 8.25
N ALA A 74 16.03 -1.50 8.66
CA ALA A 74 15.75 -2.60 9.59
C ALA A 74 16.18 -3.97 9.05
N ILE A 75 16.04 -4.20 7.74
CA ILE A 75 16.54 -5.43 7.08
C ILE A 75 18.07 -5.44 7.03
N ARG A 76 18.72 -4.29 6.77
CA ARG A 76 20.19 -4.18 6.77
C ARG A 76 20.81 -4.40 8.15
N ASP A 77 20.14 -3.89 9.18
CA ASP A 77 20.57 -4.01 10.56
C ASP A 77 20.10 -5.33 11.19
N TRP A 78 19.47 -6.20 10.41
CA TRP A 78 18.95 -7.47 10.92
C TRP A 78 20.12 -8.34 11.40
N PRO A 79 20.13 -8.76 12.68
CA PRO A 79 21.22 -9.57 13.20
C PRO A 79 21.24 -10.94 12.52
N THR A 80 22.43 -11.51 12.34
CA THR A 80 22.54 -12.91 11.89
C THR A 80 21.86 -13.82 12.91
N ALA A 81 20.90 -14.61 12.44
CA ALA A 81 20.19 -15.60 13.22
C ALA A 81 21.18 -16.54 13.92
N LYS A 82 21.00 -16.77 15.23
CA LYS A 82 21.91 -17.60 16.05
C LYS A 82 21.51 -19.06 16.10
N ASN A 83 20.29 -19.38 15.70
CA ASN A 83 19.74 -20.73 15.69
C ASN A 83 18.69 -20.88 14.58
N ALA A 84 18.31 -22.12 14.28
CA ALA A 84 17.36 -22.44 13.22
C ALA A 84 15.93 -21.90 13.45
N GLY A 85 15.58 -21.47 14.68
CA GLY A 85 14.29 -20.85 14.96
C GLY A 85 14.25 -19.34 14.70
N GLU A 86 15.40 -18.72 14.48
CA GLU A 86 15.56 -17.28 14.18
C GLU A 86 15.80 -17.00 12.69
N LEU A 87 15.92 -18.05 11.87
CA LEU A 87 16.08 -18.01 10.41
C LEU A 87 14.73 -17.89 9.69
#